data_AF-G2E3Z9-F1
#
_entry.id   AF-G2E3Z9-F1
#
_cell.length_a   1.000
_cell.length_b   1.000
_cell.length_c   1.000
_cell.angle_alpha   90.00
_cell.angle_beta   90.00
_cell.angle_gamma   90.00
#
_symmetry.space_group_name_H-M   'P 1'
#
loop_
_entity.id
_entity.type
_entity.pdbx_description
1 polymer ?
#
loop_
_entity_poly.entity_id
_entity_poly.type
_entity_poly.pdbx_seq_one_letter_code
_entity_poly.pdbx_strand_id
1 'polypeptide(L)'
;MNERLLDLLRHGEVQGGARFRGDQDDPLSERGWEQMRLATESACDWTEIISSPSCRCADFARQLAEQLGLPFSQEPAIAERGFGAWEGLAAYQIPPDELSRFWDDPVGYTPPDGEPFAEFRDRVRQAHHDILARYGEHPLP
;
A
#
# COMPACT_ATOMS: atom_id res chain seq x y z
N MET A 1 -10.52 -23.95 -15.24
CA MET A 1 -9.52 -23.20 -14.45
C MET A 1 -10.22 -21.92 -14.07
N ASN A 2 -10.47 -21.66 -12.78
CA ASN A 2 -11.10 -20.41 -12.37
C ASN A 2 -10.04 -19.31 -12.49
N GLU A 3 -10.30 -18.33 -13.33
CA GLU A 3 -9.45 -17.16 -13.49
C GLU A 3 -9.66 -16.22 -12.30
N ARG A 4 -8.58 -15.61 -11.81
CA ARG A 4 -8.63 -14.61 -10.75
C ARG A 4 -7.87 -13.39 -11.22
N LEU A 5 -8.53 -12.24 -11.20
CA LEU A 5 -7.92 -10.96 -11.49
C LEU A 5 -7.61 -10.25 -10.17
N LEU A 6 -6.40 -9.70 -10.05
CA LEU A 6 -5.99 -8.87 -8.93
C LEU A 6 -5.49 -7.54 -9.49
N ASP A 7 -6.29 -6.50 -9.30
CA ASP A 7 -5.91 -5.14 -9.66
C ASP A 7 -5.20 -4.47 -8.48
N LEU A 8 -3.98 -3.98 -8.72
CA LEU A 8 -3.15 -3.34 -7.70
C LEU A 8 -3.20 -1.82 -7.87
N LEU A 9 -3.71 -1.13 -6.86
CA LEU A 9 -3.80 0.32 -6.83
C LEU A 9 -2.89 0.89 -5.74
N ARG A 10 -1.97 1.77 -6.13
CA ARG A 10 -1.20 2.58 -5.18
C ARG A 10 -2.06 3.77 -4.73
N HIS A 11 -1.96 4.13 -3.45
CA HIS A 11 -2.59 5.34 -2.94
C HIS A 11 -2.16 6.60 -3.73
N GLY A 12 -3.04 7.59 -3.78
CA GLY A 12 -2.76 8.90 -4.36
C GLY A 12 -1.77 9.73 -3.54
N GLU A 13 -1.59 10.97 -3.96
CA GLU A 13 -0.77 11.95 -3.25
C GLU A 13 -1.22 12.14 -1.79
N VAL A 14 -0.24 12.19 -0.89
CA VAL A 14 -0.46 12.30 0.56
C VAL A 14 -0.15 13.72 1.03
N GLN A 15 -0.88 14.21 2.02
CA GLN A 15 -0.63 15.54 2.62
C GLN A 15 0.78 15.63 3.20
N GLY A 16 1.44 16.78 3.05
CA GLY A 16 2.80 17.02 3.58
C GLY A 16 3.95 16.73 2.62
N GLY A 17 3.64 16.34 1.36
CA GLY A 17 4.61 16.25 0.27
C GLY A 17 5.49 15.00 0.26
N ALA A 18 6.54 15.00 -0.57
CA ALA A 18 7.45 13.88 -0.72
C ALA A 18 8.31 13.68 0.55
N ARG A 19 7.98 12.64 1.31
CA ARG A 19 8.64 12.21 2.54
C ARG A 19 8.72 10.69 2.56
N PHE A 20 9.69 10.15 3.28
CA PHE A 20 9.69 8.73 3.60
C PHE A 20 8.54 8.46 4.57
N ARG A 21 7.66 7.53 4.21
CA ARG A 21 6.46 7.19 4.98
C ARG A 21 6.28 5.69 4.94
N GLY A 22 6.52 5.04 6.06
CA GLY A 22 6.09 3.68 6.33
C GLY A 22 4.89 3.75 7.25
N ASP A 23 5.18 3.80 8.55
CA ASP A 23 4.19 3.77 9.63
C ASP A 23 3.49 5.12 9.87
N GLN A 24 4.07 6.22 9.36
CA GLN A 24 3.41 7.52 9.49
C GLN A 24 2.07 7.53 8.73
N ASP A 25 0.98 7.82 9.45
CA ASP A 25 -0.39 7.66 8.95
C ASP A 25 -1.02 8.99 8.55
N ASP A 26 -0.46 9.65 7.54
CA ASP A 26 -1.02 10.89 7.00
C ASP A 26 -2.07 10.61 5.92
N PRO A 27 -3.14 11.44 5.84
CA PRO A 27 -4.22 11.25 4.88
C PRO A 27 -3.85 11.70 3.45
N LEU A 28 -4.65 11.27 2.48
CA LEU A 28 -4.59 11.79 1.11
C LEU A 28 -4.79 13.30 1.07
N SER A 29 -4.10 13.96 0.12
CA SER A 29 -4.43 15.34 -0.27
C SER A 29 -5.70 15.37 -1.11
N GLU A 30 -6.31 16.54 -1.32
CA GLU A 30 -7.45 16.68 -2.23
C GLU A 30 -7.11 16.17 -3.64
N ARG A 31 -5.88 16.43 -4.10
CA ARG A 31 -5.35 15.92 -5.36
C ARG A 31 -5.15 14.40 -5.31
N GLY A 32 -4.75 13.83 -4.18
CA GLY A 32 -4.69 12.39 -3.97
C GLY A 32 -6.05 11.73 -4.12
N TRP A 33 -7.10 12.32 -3.55
CA TRP A 33 -8.49 11.86 -3.75
C TRP A 33 -8.92 11.90 -5.22
N GLU A 34 -8.57 12.97 -5.94
CA GLU A 34 -8.83 13.06 -7.40
C GLU A 34 -8.13 11.96 -8.18
N GLN A 35 -6.85 11.72 -7.90
CA GLN A 35 -6.07 10.66 -8.56
C GLN A 35 -6.70 9.29 -8.35
N MET A 36 -7.15 9.01 -7.12
CA MET A 36 -7.79 7.74 -6.79
C MET A 36 -9.13 7.59 -7.53
N ARG A 37 -9.97 8.63 -7.55
CA ARG A 37 -11.24 8.61 -8.31
C ARG A 37 -11.04 8.35 -9.79
N LEU A 38 -10.07 9.02 -10.42
CA LEU A 38 -9.74 8.81 -11.83
C LEU A 38 -9.21 7.39 -12.10
N ALA A 39 -8.36 6.87 -11.21
CA ALA A 39 -7.80 5.53 -11.34
C ALA A 39 -8.86 4.43 -11.23
N THR A 40 -9.96 4.69 -10.53
CA THR A 40 -11.05 3.73 -10.33
C THR A 40 -12.31 4.03 -11.14
N GLU A 41 -12.29 5.04 -12.02
CA GLU A 41 -13.48 5.45 -12.80
C GLU A 41 -13.97 4.34 -13.75
N SER A 42 -13.04 3.55 -14.28
CA SER A 42 -13.32 2.45 -15.22
C SER A 42 -13.38 1.07 -14.56
N ALA A 43 -13.34 1.01 -13.22
CA ALA A 43 -13.38 -0.24 -12.50
C ALA A 43 -14.74 -0.93 -12.71
N CYS A 44 -14.74 -2.01 -13.49
CA CYS A 44 -15.87 -2.92 -13.62
C CYS A 44 -15.48 -4.31 -13.10
N ASP A 45 -16.47 -5.04 -12.56
CA ASP A 45 -16.36 -6.46 -12.21
C ASP A 45 -15.51 -6.82 -10.98
N TRP A 46 -15.14 -5.85 -10.14
CA TRP A 46 -14.58 -6.16 -8.82
C TRP A 46 -15.59 -6.83 -7.91
N THR A 47 -15.12 -7.79 -7.12
CA THR A 47 -15.95 -8.57 -6.20
C THR A 47 -15.63 -8.31 -4.73
N GLU A 48 -14.48 -7.71 -4.43
CA GLU A 48 -14.04 -7.33 -3.09
C GLU A 48 -12.96 -6.26 -3.20
N ILE A 49 -12.84 -5.41 -2.17
CA ILE A 49 -11.75 -4.44 -2.01
C ILE A 49 -10.97 -4.76 -0.74
N ILE A 50 -9.66 -4.95 -0.89
CA ILE A 50 -8.72 -5.20 0.21
C ILE A 50 -7.76 -4.01 0.27
N SER A 51 -7.49 -3.48 1.46
CA SER A 51 -6.63 -2.31 1.63
C SER A 51 -5.58 -2.47 2.73
N SER A 52 -4.47 -1.74 2.61
CA SER A 52 -3.57 -1.47 3.74
C SER A 52 -4.33 -0.73 4.84
N PRO A 53 -4.00 -0.94 6.14
CA PRO A 53 -4.65 -0.26 7.24
C PRO A 53 -4.41 1.27 7.28
N SER A 54 -3.36 1.78 6.63
CA SER A 54 -3.05 3.21 6.62
C SER A 54 -4.21 4.04 6.04
N CYS A 55 -4.57 5.16 6.67
CA CYS A 55 -5.68 6.03 6.27
C CYS A 55 -5.60 6.47 4.80
N ARG A 56 -4.39 6.75 4.28
CA ARG A 56 -4.14 7.09 2.86
C ARG A 56 -4.60 6.02 1.87
N CYS A 57 -4.72 4.77 2.30
CA CYS A 57 -5.27 3.67 1.52
C CYS A 57 -6.70 3.33 1.96
N ALA A 58 -6.91 3.17 3.26
CA ALA A 58 -8.13 2.63 3.84
C ALA A 58 -9.35 3.54 3.64
N ASP A 59 -9.19 4.86 3.72
CA ASP A 59 -10.33 5.77 3.71
C ASP A 59 -10.97 5.85 2.31
N PHE A 60 -10.15 5.93 1.26
CA PHE A 60 -10.64 5.87 -0.11
C PHE A 60 -11.22 4.49 -0.43
N ALA A 61 -10.51 3.41 -0.08
CA ALA A 61 -10.93 2.05 -0.36
C ALA A 61 -12.28 1.71 0.31
N ARG A 62 -12.48 2.17 1.56
CA ARG A 62 -13.75 2.01 2.29
C ARG A 62 -14.88 2.78 1.59
N GLN A 63 -14.66 4.05 1.24
CA GLN A 63 -15.66 4.84 0.52
C GLN A 63 -16.03 4.20 -0.82
N LEU A 64 -15.05 3.69 -1.57
CA LEU A 64 -15.29 3.05 -2.84
C LEU A 64 -16.06 1.73 -2.69
N ALA A 65 -15.72 0.92 -1.70
CA ALA A 65 -16.46 -0.31 -1.39
C ALA A 65 -17.91 -0.03 -1.01
N GLU A 66 -18.17 1.02 -0.21
CA GLU A 66 -19.52 1.47 0.11
C GLU A 66 -20.29 1.92 -1.14
N GLN A 67 -19.65 2.67 -2.04
CA GLN A 67 -20.26 3.14 -3.30
C GLN A 67 -20.60 1.98 -4.26
N LEU A 68 -19.76 0.96 -4.31
CA LEU A 68 -19.94 -0.21 -5.18
C LEU A 68 -20.77 -1.33 -4.53
N GLY A 69 -21.05 -1.24 -3.23
CA GLY A 69 -21.73 -2.29 -2.47
C GLY A 69 -20.89 -3.57 -2.33
N LEU A 70 -19.56 -3.44 -2.27
CA LEU A 70 -18.63 -4.57 -2.20
C LEU A 70 -18.15 -4.84 -0.76
N PRO A 71 -17.78 -6.09 -0.44
CA PRO A 71 -17.03 -6.40 0.78
C PRO A 71 -15.74 -5.58 0.86
N PHE A 72 -15.42 -5.10 2.05
CA PHE A 72 -14.20 -4.37 2.37
C PHE A 72 -13.45 -5.07 3.50
N SER A 73 -12.16 -5.32 3.31
CA SER A 73 -11.28 -5.85 4.35
C SER A 73 -9.94 -5.10 4.37
N GLN A 74 -9.29 -5.12 5.54
CA GLN A 74 -7.93 -4.60 5.70
C GLN A 74 -6.96 -5.76 5.85
N GLU A 75 -5.81 -5.66 5.19
CA GLU A 75 -4.73 -6.64 5.28
C GLU A 75 -3.46 -5.94 5.83
N PRO A 76 -3.17 -6.06 7.13
CA PRO A 76 -2.01 -5.41 7.73
C PRO A 76 -0.68 -5.79 7.08
N ALA A 77 -0.57 -7.01 6.54
CA ALA A 77 0.65 -7.50 5.95
C ALA A 77 1.03 -6.83 4.60
N ILE A 78 0.13 -6.02 4.00
CA ILE A 78 0.41 -5.18 2.82
C ILE A 78 0.63 -3.70 3.17
N ALA A 79 0.77 -3.35 4.45
CA ALA A 79 1.18 -2.00 4.86
C ALA A 79 2.55 -1.63 4.25
N GLU A 80 2.82 -0.34 4.08
CA GLU A 80 4.09 0.15 3.53
C GLU A 80 5.29 -0.31 4.37
N ARG A 81 6.48 -0.35 3.77
CA ARG A 81 7.70 -0.71 4.53
C ARG A 81 8.01 0.35 5.58
N GLY A 82 8.29 -0.07 6.81
CA GLY A 82 8.74 0.84 7.88
C GLY A 82 10.10 1.47 7.54
N PHE A 83 10.20 2.80 7.61
CA PHE A 83 11.44 3.54 7.32
C PHE A 83 12.20 3.98 8.57
N GLY A 84 11.73 3.64 9.77
CA GLY A 84 12.45 3.85 11.02
C GLY A 84 12.81 5.31 11.28
N ALA A 85 14.08 5.59 11.52
CA ALA A 85 14.59 6.94 11.75
C ALA A 85 14.35 7.91 10.58
N TRP A 86 13.98 7.42 9.39
CA TRP A 86 13.67 8.25 8.23
C TRP A 86 12.18 8.62 8.12
N GLU A 87 11.30 8.08 8.97
CA GLU A 87 9.87 8.41 8.97
C GLU A 87 9.64 9.92 9.02
N GLY A 88 8.83 10.43 8.08
CA GLY A 88 8.49 11.83 7.97
C GLY A 88 9.61 12.73 7.45
N LEU A 89 10.82 12.22 7.19
CA LEU A 89 11.90 13.02 6.61
C LEU A 89 11.72 13.19 5.11
N ALA A 90 11.97 14.40 4.61
CA ALA A 90 12.23 14.62 3.20
C ALA A 90 13.66 14.17 2.85
N ALA A 91 13.89 13.78 1.60
CA ALA A 91 15.19 13.29 1.15
C ALA A 91 16.37 14.23 1.47
N TYR A 92 16.17 15.55 1.39
CA TYR A 92 17.22 16.53 1.71
C TYR A 92 17.59 16.61 3.21
N GLN A 93 16.79 15.98 4.08
CA GLN A 93 17.03 15.94 5.52
C GLN A 93 17.86 14.70 5.93
N ILE A 94 18.05 13.74 5.02
CA ILE A 94 18.81 12.52 5.26
C ILE A 94 20.27 12.77 4.82
N PRO A 95 21.28 12.28 5.58
CA PRO A 95 22.67 12.36 5.16
C PRO A 95 22.87 11.84 3.71
N PRO A 96 23.49 12.61 2.80
CA PRO A 96 23.57 12.24 1.39
C PRO A 96 24.26 10.89 1.12
N ASP A 97 25.22 10.51 1.96
CA ASP A 97 25.92 9.23 1.87
C ASP A 97 25.02 8.05 2.26
N GLU A 98 24.22 8.18 3.32
CA GLU A 98 23.21 7.18 3.69
C GLU A 98 22.13 7.06 2.60
N LEU A 99 21.64 8.20 2.12
CA LEU A 99 20.64 8.25 1.05
C LEU A 99 21.18 7.60 -0.24
N SER A 100 22.44 7.86 -0.61
CA SER A 100 23.08 7.23 -1.77
C SER A 100 23.15 5.72 -1.60
N ARG A 101 23.61 5.23 -0.45
CA ARG A 101 23.70 3.78 -0.17
C ARG A 101 22.34 3.09 -0.27
N PHE A 102 21.28 3.76 0.20
CA PHE A 102 19.92 3.27 0.06
C PHE A 102 19.46 3.19 -1.40
N TRP A 103 19.78 4.18 -2.23
CA TRP A 103 19.42 4.15 -3.65
C TRP A 103 20.27 3.16 -4.46
N ASP A 104 21.53 2.95 -4.06
CA ASP A 104 22.45 1.99 -4.69
C ASP A 104 22.07 0.54 -4.35
N ASP A 105 21.59 0.28 -3.14
CA ASP A 105 21.14 -1.04 -2.69
C ASP A 105 19.89 -0.97 -1.79
N PRO A 106 18.69 -0.71 -2.37
CA PRO A 106 17.45 -0.57 -1.59
C PRO A 106 16.95 -1.88 -0.96
N VAL A 107 17.55 -3.01 -1.34
CA VAL A 107 17.24 -4.36 -0.85
C VAL A 107 18.16 -4.74 0.32
N GLY A 108 19.46 -4.43 0.24
CA GLY A 108 20.44 -4.74 1.27
C GLY A 108 20.66 -3.63 2.30
N TYR A 109 20.33 -2.38 1.99
CA TYR A 109 20.39 -1.27 2.94
C TYR A 109 19.06 -1.12 3.69
N THR A 110 19.11 -1.26 5.01
CA THR A 110 17.98 -0.97 5.90
C THR A 110 18.26 0.36 6.59
N PRO A 111 17.38 1.38 6.46
CA PRO A 111 17.47 2.60 7.25
C PRO A 111 17.56 2.28 8.77
N PRO A 112 18.20 3.13 9.58
CA PRO A 112 18.26 2.91 11.02
C PRO A 112 16.85 2.73 11.61
N ASP A 113 16.67 1.70 12.44
CA ASP A 113 15.38 1.30 13.03
C ASP A 113 14.26 1.00 12.02
N GLY A 114 14.60 0.83 10.74
CA GLY A 114 13.66 0.51 9.66
C GLY A 114 13.41 -1.00 9.52
N GLU A 115 12.38 -1.34 8.75
CA GLU A 115 12.02 -2.71 8.42
C GLU A 115 12.97 -3.25 7.33
N PRO A 116 13.66 -4.40 7.57
CA PRO A 116 14.47 -5.03 6.52
C PRO A 116 13.63 -5.40 5.30
N PHE A 117 14.15 -5.14 4.10
CA PHE A 117 13.40 -5.45 2.86
C PHE A 117 13.01 -6.93 2.74
N ALA A 118 13.83 -7.83 3.27
CA ALA A 118 13.51 -9.26 3.28
C ALA A 118 12.25 -9.56 4.11
N GLU A 119 12.12 -8.96 5.29
CA GLU A 119 10.94 -9.13 6.17
C GLU A 119 9.69 -8.54 5.51
N PHE A 120 9.80 -7.31 4.99
CA PHE A 120 8.74 -6.66 4.21
C PHE A 120 8.25 -7.54 3.05
N ARG A 121 9.19 -8.03 2.23
CA ARG A 121 8.90 -8.90 1.08
C ARG A 121 8.22 -10.18 1.52
N ASP A 122 8.70 -10.81 2.60
CA ASP A 122 8.20 -12.11 3.03
C ASP A 122 6.77 -11.98 3.60
N ARG A 123 6.45 -10.92 4.36
CA ARG A 123 5.07 -10.67 4.81
C ARG A 123 4.11 -10.34 3.66
N VAL A 124 4.54 -9.54 2.67
CA VAL A 124 3.69 -9.21 1.50
C VAL A 124 3.46 -10.44 0.64
N ARG A 125 4.47 -11.29 0.45
CA ARG A 125 4.32 -12.56 -0.28
C ARG A 125 3.35 -13.51 0.41
N GLN A 126 3.44 -13.62 1.73
CA GLN A 126 2.51 -14.46 2.50
C GLN A 126 1.07 -13.92 2.36
N ALA A 127 0.88 -12.62 2.51
CA ALA A 127 -0.43 -11.98 2.35
C ALA A 127 -1.03 -12.23 0.95
N HIS A 128 -0.22 -12.06 -0.10
CA HIS A 128 -0.64 -12.34 -1.47
C HIS A 128 -1.07 -13.80 -1.66
N HIS A 129 -0.31 -14.75 -1.11
CA HIS A 129 -0.68 -16.17 -1.14
C HIS A 129 -2.02 -16.43 -0.41
N ASP A 130 -2.19 -15.86 0.78
CA ASP A 130 -3.38 -16.06 1.60
C ASP A 130 -4.63 -15.43 0.98
N ILE A 131 -4.50 -14.24 0.39
CA ILE A 131 -5.57 -13.59 -0.39
C ILE A 131 -6.01 -14.50 -1.53
N LEU A 132 -5.07 -15.01 -2.34
CA LEU A 132 -5.40 -15.90 -3.45
C LEU A 132 -6.02 -17.22 -2.97
N ALA A 133 -5.58 -17.76 -1.84
CA ALA A 133 -6.13 -19.00 -1.28
C ALA A 133 -7.60 -18.86 -0.87
N ARG A 134 -8.01 -17.71 -0.27
CA ARG A 134 -9.41 -17.43 0.13
C ARG A 134 -10.40 -17.53 -1.03
N TYR A 135 -10.02 -17.11 -2.24
CA TYR A 135 -10.85 -17.24 -3.45
C TYR A 135 -10.78 -18.63 -4.12
N GLY A 136 -10.19 -19.64 -3.46
CA GLY A 136 -10.26 -21.04 -3.88
C GLY A 136 -11.51 -21.77 -3.43
N GLU A 137 -12.18 -21.24 -2.41
CA GLU A 137 -13.29 -21.92 -1.74
C GLU A 137 -14.65 -21.26 -1.97
N HIS A 138 -14.70 -20.12 -2.67
CA HIS A 138 -15.96 -19.50 -3.09
C HIS A 138 -16.41 -20.08 -4.43
N PRO A 139 -17.40 -21.01 -4.47
CA PRO A 139 -18.14 -21.22 -5.70
C PRO A 139 -18.81 -19.89 -6.05
N LEU A 140 -18.57 -19.42 -7.27
CA LEU A 140 -19.45 -18.41 -7.87
C LEU A 140 -20.89 -18.95 -7.83
N PRO A 141 -21.90 -18.12 -7.56
CA PRO A 141 -23.30 -18.53 -7.63
C PRO A 141 -23.71 -19.03 -9.02
#